data_AF-A0A356KJU7-F1
#
_entry.id   AF-A0A356KJU7-F1
#
_cell.length_a   1.000
_cell.length_b   1.000
_cell.length_c   1.000
_cell.angle_alpha   90.00
_cell.angle_beta   90.00
_cell.angle_gamma   90.00
#
_symmetry.space_group_name_H-M   'P 1'
#
loop_
_entity.id
_entity.type
_entity.pdbx_description
1 polymer ?
#
loop_
_entity_poly.entity_id
_entity_poly.type
_entity_poly.pdbx_seq_one_letter_code
_entity_poly.pdbx_strand_id
1 'polypeptide(L)'
;HLIKIRKQGGDIKFCEMRDEVRAVLSVLGLGKLLVVKGDEEQAIASFSEGEPAAKPAGEDQKLRVELSEEGDVTVVSLFGFVDRHTIQQLDQQLDSLLGQGKARIVIDCAELTYISSNGMGVFISYVSKARAQEGDIRLCNMRDIARTVITMLGLHRLFQVFDSREAALASYR
;
A
#
# COMPACT_ATOMS: atom_id res chain seq x y z
N HIS A 1 19.10 -8.48 -6.94
CA HIS A 1 18.25 -9.40 -6.16
C HIS A 1 17.35 -8.56 -5.24
N LEU A 2 16.17 -9.03 -4.85
CA LEU A 2 15.27 -8.24 -3.98
C LEU A 2 15.12 -8.98 -2.65
N ILE A 3 15.94 -8.62 -1.66
CA ILE A 3 15.87 -9.19 -0.32
C ILE A 3 14.77 -8.44 0.45
N LYS A 4 13.73 -9.18 0.88
CA LYS A 4 12.64 -8.65 1.71
C LYS A 4 12.84 -9.16 3.13
N ILE A 5 13.09 -8.25 4.07
CA ILE A 5 13.22 -8.58 5.49
C ILE A 5 12.03 -7.99 6.23
N ARG A 6 11.36 -8.81 7.03
CA ARG A 6 10.21 -8.44 7.87
C ARG A 6 10.54 -8.80 9.31
N LYS A 7 10.49 -7.84 10.23
CA LYS A 7 10.35 -8.13 11.67
C LYS A 7 8.92 -7.79 12.05
N GLN A 8 8.29 -8.64 12.87
CA GLN A 8 6.89 -8.59 13.28
C GLN A 8 6.29 -7.16 13.25
N GLY A 9 5.50 -6.87 12.22
CA GLY A 9 4.75 -5.61 12.09
C GLY A 9 5.49 -4.35 11.61
N GLY A 10 6.74 -4.41 11.12
CA GLY A 10 7.52 -3.23 10.69
C GLY A 10 7.89 -3.13 9.19
N ASP A 11 8.39 -1.93 8.81
CA ASP A 11 8.66 -1.41 7.45
C ASP A 11 9.43 -2.34 6.49
N ILE A 12 9.04 -2.32 5.21
CA ILE A 12 9.74 -2.99 4.11
C ILE A 12 11.04 -2.25 3.81
N LYS A 13 12.19 -2.92 3.95
CA LYS A 13 13.51 -2.40 3.52
C LYS A 13 13.99 -3.12 2.27
N PHE A 14 14.59 -2.36 1.36
CA PHE A 14 15.17 -2.87 0.11
C PHE A 14 16.69 -2.84 0.22
N CYS A 15 17.34 -3.97 -0.02
CA CYS A 15 18.80 -4.04 -0.20
C CYS A 15 19.14 -4.21 -1.69
N GLU A 16 20.32 -3.73 -2.09
CA GLU A 16 20.90 -3.92 -3.43
C GLU A 16 20.09 -3.32 -4.60
N MET A 17 19.65 -2.07 -4.42
CA MET A 17 18.98 -1.32 -5.47
C MET A 17 20.00 -0.82 -6.51
N ARG A 18 19.73 -1.07 -7.81
CA ARG A 18 20.54 -0.55 -8.92
C ARG A 18 20.64 0.98 -8.86
N ASP A 19 21.81 1.53 -9.16
CA ASP A 19 22.10 2.97 -9.05
C ASP A 19 21.13 3.85 -9.85
N GLU A 20 20.68 3.37 -11.01
CA GLU A 20 19.67 4.02 -11.84
C GLU A 20 18.36 4.26 -11.07
N VAL A 21 17.93 3.29 -10.26
CA VAL A 21 16.70 3.39 -9.46
C VAL A 21 16.93 4.32 -8.25
N ARG A 22 18.12 4.29 -7.64
CA ARG A 22 18.50 5.19 -6.55
C ARG A 22 18.53 6.66 -6.99
N ALA A 23 19.06 6.93 -8.18
CA ALA A 23 19.11 8.27 -8.77
C ALA A 23 17.71 8.83 -8.98
N VAL A 24 16.80 8.02 -9.53
CA VAL A 24 15.41 8.41 -9.76
C VAL A 24 14.67 8.68 -8.44
N LEU A 25 14.86 7.85 -7.42
CA LEU A 25 14.28 8.10 -6.08
C LEU A 25 14.79 9.39 -5.43
N SER A 26 16.05 9.76 -5.67
CA SER A 26 16.62 11.02 -5.21
C SER A 26 16.02 12.23 -5.93
N VAL A 27 15.84 12.14 -7.25
CA VAL A 27 15.23 13.20 -8.08
C VAL A 27 13.77 13.44 -7.70
N LEU A 28 13.04 12.38 -7.36
CA LEU A 28 11.64 12.45 -6.96
C LEU A 28 11.42 12.82 -5.48
N GLY A 29 12.49 13.07 -4.72
CA GLY A 29 12.39 13.37 -3.28
C GLY A 29 11.89 12.19 -2.43
N LEU A 30 11.90 10.97 -2.98
CA LEU A 30 11.38 9.75 -2.36
C LEU A 30 12.41 9.00 -1.50
N GLY A 31 13.62 9.53 -1.36
CA GLY A 31 14.69 8.94 -0.54
C GLY A 31 14.34 8.77 0.95
N LYS A 32 13.36 9.54 1.45
CA LYS A 32 12.83 9.39 2.82
C LYS A 32 11.76 8.28 2.94
N LEU A 33 11.17 7.85 1.83
CA LEU A 33 10.10 6.85 1.79
C LEU A 33 10.67 5.41 1.75
N LEU A 34 11.91 5.27 1.30
CA LEU A 34 12.59 4.00 1.05
C LEU A 34 14.02 4.10 1.57
N VAL A 35 14.23 3.56 2.77
CA VAL A 35 15.55 3.52 3.39
C VAL A 35 16.38 2.43 2.69
N VAL A 36 17.19 2.83 1.71
CA VAL A 36 18.14 1.94 1.02
C VAL A 36 19.47 1.97 1.78
N LYS A 37 19.90 0.84 2.35
CA LYS A 37 21.17 0.69 3.07
C LYS A 37 22.11 -0.27 2.33
N GLY A 38 23.41 -0.11 2.58
CA GLY A 38 24.47 -0.83 1.86
C GLY A 38 24.52 -2.32 2.17
N ASP A 39 24.03 -2.73 3.34
CA ASP A 39 23.95 -4.13 3.74
C ASP A 39 22.72 -4.40 4.64
N GLU A 40 22.44 -5.69 4.82
CA GLU A 40 21.31 -6.23 5.59
C GLU A 40 21.41 -5.92 7.10
N GLU A 41 22.63 -5.88 7.65
CA GLU A 41 22.87 -5.62 9.06
C GLU A 41 22.56 -4.16 9.43
N GLN A 42 22.95 -3.21 8.58
CA GLN A 42 22.61 -1.79 8.67
C GLN A 42 21.12 -1.54 8.43
N ALA A 43 20.50 -2.31 7.53
CA ALA A 43 19.06 -2.27 7.35
C ALA A 43 18.32 -2.74 8.61
N ILE A 44 18.81 -3.78 9.30
CA ILE A 44 18.21 -4.27 10.55
C ILE A 44 18.48 -3.32 11.74
N ALA A 45 19.67 -2.72 11.82
CA ALA A 45 20.03 -1.80 12.89
C ALA A 45 19.28 -0.46 12.83
N SER A 46 18.94 0.03 11.63
CA SER A 46 18.28 1.35 11.47
C SER A 46 16.77 1.35 11.74
N PHE A 47 16.20 0.27 12.29
CA PHE A 47 14.76 0.15 12.57
C PHE A 47 14.24 1.05 13.71
N SER A 48 15.03 1.99 14.22
CA SER A 48 14.61 3.00 15.20
C SER A 48 14.66 4.46 14.70
N GLU A 49 15.10 4.72 13.46
CA GLU A 49 15.36 6.09 12.97
C GLU A 49 14.86 6.34 11.54
N GLY A 50 13.60 5.99 11.26
CA GLY A 50 12.91 6.55 10.10
C GLY A 50 12.36 7.92 10.47
N GLU A 51 12.92 9.01 9.92
CA GLU A 51 12.28 10.32 10.01
C GLU A 51 10.86 10.25 9.44
N PRO A 52 9.83 10.77 10.13
CA PRO A 52 8.50 10.87 9.55
C PRO A 52 8.54 11.76 8.31
N ALA A 53 7.94 11.31 7.20
CA ALA A 53 7.55 12.20 6.13
C ALA A 53 6.75 13.36 6.75
N ALA A 54 7.18 14.61 6.49
CA ALA A 54 6.73 15.81 7.17
C ALA A 54 5.21 15.83 7.43
N LYS A 55 4.82 15.89 8.71
CA LYS A 55 3.44 16.14 9.17
C LYS A 55 2.99 17.54 8.72
N PRO A 56 1.82 17.71 8.07
CA PRO A 56 0.95 18.80 8.48
C PRO A 56 0.30 18.39 9.81
N ALA A 57 0.55 19.17 10.84
CA ALA A 57 0.08 18.94 12.19
C ALA A 57 -1.45 19.02 12.29
N GLY A 58 -2.07 18.01 12.91
CA GLY A 58 -3.47 18.01 13.34
C GLY A 58 -3.83 16.68 13.99
N GLU A 59 -4.32 16.71 15.23
CA GLU A 59 -4.59 15.58 16.13
C GLU A 59 -5.84 14.72 15.77
N ASP A 60 -6.38 14.84 14.55
CA ASP A 60 -7.63 14.17 14.12
C ASP A 60 -7.49 13.41 12.78
N GLN A 61 -6.38 12.70 12.55
CA GLN A 61 -6.20 11.89 11.33
C GLN A 61 -6.92 10.54 11.44
N LYS A 62 -8.25 10.53 11.32
CA LYS A 62 -9.06 9.32 11.27
C LYS A 62 -9.06 8.71 9.86
N LEU A 63 -8.76 7.42 9.76
CA LEU A 63 -9.14 6.63 8.59
C LEU A 63 -10.65 6.41 8.65
N ARG A 64 -11.35 6.83 7.62
CA ARG A 64 -12.74 6.40 7.40
C ARG A 64 -12.75 5.40 6.26
N VAL A 65 -13.48 4.31 6.46
CA VAL A 65 -13.67 3.25 5.46
C VAL A 65 -15.16 3.16 5.18
N GLU A 66 -15.53 3.25 3.92
CA GLU A 66 -16.90 2.98 3.47
C GLU A 66 -16.91 1.77 2.57
N LEU A 67 -17.91 0.91 2.78
CA LEU A 67 -18.11 -0.30 2.01
C LEU A 67 -19.37 -0.15 1.16
N SER A 68 -19.27 -0.49 -0.11
CA SER A 68 -20.42 -0.66 -1.00
C SER A 68 -20.28 -1.94 -1.80
N GLU A 69 -21.40 -2.48 -2.29
CA GLU A 69 -21.42 -3.68 -3.11
C GLU A 69 -21.88 -3.33 -4.52
N GLU A 70 -21.11 -3.78 -5.52
CA GLU A 70 -21.37 -3.58 -6.94
C GLU A 70 -21.37 -4.95 -7.62
N GLY A 71 -22.54 -5.62 -7.57
CA GLY A 71 -22.65 -7.01 -7.98
C GLY A 71 -21.94 -7.95 -7.00
N ASP A 72 -20.97 -8.71 -7.48
CA ASP A 72 -20.16 -9.62 -6.67
C ASP A 72 -18.81 -9.01 -6.21
N VAL A 73 -18.63 -7.71 -6.46
CA VAL A 73 -17.43 -6.96 -6.08
C VAL A 73 -17.74 -6.04 -4.90
N THR A 74 -16.91 -6.09 -3.86
CA THR A 74 -16.97 -5.12 -2.75
C THR A 74 -16.05 -3.93 -3.04
N VAL A 75 -16.57 -2.72 -2.95
CA VAL A 75 -15.79 -1.49 -3.05
C VAL A 75 -15.48 -0.98 -1.65
N VAL A 76 -14.19 -0.76 -1.37
CA VAL A 76 -13.66 -0.23 -0.12
C VAL A 76 -13.13 1.18 -0.40
N SER A 77 -13.92 2.19 -0.06
CA SER A 77 -13.53 3.60 -0.22
C SER A 77 -12.76 4.08 1.01
N LEU A 78 -11.55 4.59 0.79
CA LEU A 78 -10.66 5.05 1.86
C LEU A 78 -10.58 6.57 1.88
N PHE A 79 -10.73 7.15 3.07
CA PHE A 79 -10.64 8.59 3.30
C PHE A 79 -9.58 8.90 4.36
N GLY A 80 -8.81 9.96 4.13
CA GLY A 80 -7.81 10.42 5.10
C GLY A 80 -6.49 9.65 5.03
N PHE A 81 -6.05 9.07 6.14
CA PHE A 81 -4.66 8.63 6.32
C PHE A 81 -4.58 7.14 6.69
N VAL A 82 -3.73 6.39 5.98
CA VAL A 82 -3.35 5.01 6.34
C VAL A 82 -1.91 5.01 6.89
N ASP A 83 -1.78 5.02 8.21
CA ASP A 83 -0.50 5.06 8.92
C ASP A 83 -0.45 4.04 10.08
N ARG A 84 0.59 4.08 10.90
CA ARG A 84 0.75 3.17 12.05
C ARG A 84 -0.43 3.17 13.04
N HIS A 85 -1.21 4.24 13.10
CA HIS A 85 -2.35 4.39 14.02
C HIS A 85 -3.64 3.86 13.41
N THR A 86 -3.81 3.97 12.09
CA THR A 86 -5.04 3.58 11.39
C THR A 86 -4.94 2.24 10.66
N ILE A 87 -3.73 1.71 10.49
CA ILE A 87 -3.45 0.46 9.77
C ILE A 87 -4.22 -0.74 10.33
N GLN A 88 -4.39 -0.82 11.65
CA GLN A 88 -5.13 -1.91 12.29
C GLN A 88 -6.60 -1.92 11.88
N GLN A 89 -7.21 -0.74 11.71
CA GLN A 89 -8.60 -0.63 11.25
C GLN A 89 -8.73 -1.16 9.82
N LEU A 90 -7.81 -0.78 8.92
CA LEU A 90 -7.81 -1.29 7.55
C LEU A 90 -7.61 -2.81 7.48
N ASP A 91 -6.66 -3.33 8.27
CA ASP A 91 -6.38 -4.77 8.36
C ASP A 91 -7.63 -5.55 8.81
N GLN A 92 -8.31 -5.10 9.87
CA GLN A 92 -9.53 -5.72 10.37
C GLN A 92 -10.67 -5.70 9.34
N GLN A 93 -10.84 -4.60 8.59
CA GLN A 93 -11.86 -4.51 7.56
C GLN A 93 -11.61 -5.52 6.43
N LEU A 94 -10.38 -5.60 5.93
CA LEU A 94 -10.04 -6.53 4.85
C LEU A 94 -10.09 -7.99 5.29
N ASP A 95 -9.66 -8.29 6.52
CA ASP A 95 -9.77 -9.65 7.08
C ASP A 95 -11.22 -10.09 7.24
N SER A 96 -12.09 -9.18 7.71
CA SER A 96 -13.53 -9.44 7.82
C SER A 96 -14.17 -9.74 6.46
N LEU A 97 -13.82 -8.96 5.41
CA LEU A 97 -14.34 -9.19 4.06
C LEU A 97 -13.92 -10.57 3.52
N LEU A 98 -12.64 -10.93 3.63
CA LEU A 98 -12.17 -12.24 3.20
C LEU A 98 -12.72 -13.39 4.05
N GLY A 99 -12.96 -13.17 5.34
CA GLY A 99 -13.64 -14.13 6.22
C GLY A 99 -15.09 -14.38 5.83
N GLN A 100 -15.73 -13.42 5.16
CA GLN A 100 -17.07 -13.55 4.57
C GLN A 100 -17.05 -14.13 3.14
N GLY A 101 -15.89 -14.51 2.61
CA GLY A 101 -15.74 -14.98 1.22
C GLY A 101 -15.81 -13.87 0.16
N LYS A 102 -15.77 -12.59 0.57
CA LYS A 102 -15.78 -11.44 -0.35
C LYS A 102 -14.38 -11.18 -0.88
N ALA A 103 -13.92 -12.03 -1.81
CA ALA A 103 -12.56 -12.01 -2.34
C ALA A 103 -12.37 -11.11 -3.57
N ARG A 104 -13.44 -10.56 -4.16
CA ARG A 104 -13.36 -9.57 -5.26
C ARG A 104 -13.50 -8.18 -4.68
N ILE A 105 -12.40 -7.45 -4.57
CA ILE A 105 -12.35 -6.17 -3.85
C ILE A 105 -11.74 -5.07 -4.74
N VAL A 106 -12.42 -3.93 -4.83
CA VAL A 106 -11.84 -2.68 -5.34
C VAL A 106 -11.55 -1.76 -4.16
N ILE A 107 -10.32 -1.29 -4.03
CA ILE A 107 -9.95 -0.24 -3.07
C ILE A 107 -9.91 1.09 -3.82
N ASP A 108 -10.79 2.00 -3.43
CA ASP A 108 -10.89 3.33 -3.99
C ASP A 108 -10.11 4.34 -3.14
N CYS A 109 -9.10 4.94 -3.75
CA CYS A 109 -8.16 5.86 -3.11
C CYS A 109 -8.40 7.33 -3.48
N ALA A 110 -9.54 7.67 -4.09
CA ALA A 110 -9.86 9.04 -4.52
C ALA A 110 -9.68 10.07 -3.40
N GLU A 111 -10.17 9.74 -2.19
CA GLU A 111 -10.13 10.60 -1.01
C GLU A 111 -9.01 10.21 -0.02
N LEU A 112 -8.10 9.33 -0.45
CA LEU A 112 -6.98 8.89 0.37
C LEU A 112 -5.87 9.95 0.34
N THR A 113 -5.77 10.69 1.43
CA THR A 113 -4.83 11.79 1.63
C THR A 113 -3.40 11.31 1.88
N TYR A 114 -3.19 10.11 2.43
CA TYR A 114 -1.86 9.54 2.63
C TYR A 114 -1.91 8.04 2.87
N ILE A 115 -0.88 7.33 2.40
CA ILE A 115 -0.62 5.93 2.76
C ILE A 115 0.86 5.73 3.05
N SER A 116 1.14 5.13 4.20
CA SER A 116 2.47 4.71 4.63
C SER A 116 2.93 3.42 3.93
N SER A 117 4.23 3.15 4.01
CA SER A 117 4.85 1.85 3.67
C SER A 117 4.11 0.67 4.30
N ASN A 118 3.79 0.77 5.59
CA ASN A 118 3.09 -0.27 6.33
C ASN A 118 1.67 -0.47 5.78
N GLY A 119 0.97 0.62 5.46
CA GLY A 119 -0.33 0.56 4.79
C GLY A 119 -0.29 -0.19 3.45
N MET A 120 0.73 0.07 2.62
CA MET A 120 0.95 -0.70 1.40
C MET A 120 1.24 -2.18 1.67
N GLY A 121 1.94 -2.50 2.76
CA GLY A 121 2.19 -3.87 3.22
C GLY A 121 0.90 -4.65 3.55
N VAL A 122 -0.12 -3.96 4.06
CA VAL A 122 -1.46 -4.54 4.25
C VAL A 122 -2.06 -4.93 2.91
N PHE A 123 -2.12 -4.02 1.93
CA PHE A 123 -2.63 -4.35 0.60
C PHE A 123 -1.91 -5.54 -0.04
N ILE A 124 -0.58 -5.61 0.10
CA ILE A 124 0.22 -6.72 -0.46
C ILE A 124 -0.15 -8.05 0.22
N SER A 125 -0.46 -8.01 1.51
CA SER A 125 -0.84 -9.21 2.25
C SER A 125 -2.23 -9.70 1.81
N TYR A 126 -3.19 -8.79 1.66
CA TYR A 126 -4.57 -9.14 1.32
C TYR A 126 -4.77 -9.46 -0.17
N VAL A 127 -4.00 -8.89 -1.09
CA VAL A 127 -4.10 -9.27 -2.51
C VAL A 127 -3.74 -10.74 -2.71
N SER A 128 -2.72 -11.24 -2.01
CA SER A 128 -2.35 -12.66 -2.04
C SER A 128 -3.41 -13.55 -1.39
N LYS A 129 -3.98 -13.13 -0.24
CA LYS A 129 -5.07 -13.86 0.43
C LYS A 129 -6.33 -13.94 -0.44
N ALA A 130 -6.73 -12.84 -1.09
CA ALA A 130 -7.88 -12.78 -1.97
C ALA A 130 -7.72 -13.71 -3.18
N ARG A 131 -6.53 -13.73 -3.80
CA ARG A 131 -6.21 -14.64 -4.92
C ARG A 131 -6.24 -16.12 -4.53
N ALA A 132 -5.87 -16.44 -3.29
CA ALA A 132 -6.00 -17.81 -2.76
C ALA A 132 -7.48 -18.24 -2.62
N GLN A 133 -8.41 -17.29 -2.61
CA GLN A 133 -9.87 -17.53 -2.64
C GLN A 133 -10.47 -17.27 -4.03
N GLU A 134 -9.67 -17.40 -5.10
CA GLU A 134 -10.10 -17.20 -6.50
C GLU A 134 -10.66 -15.79 -6.80
N GLY A 135 -10.34 -14.82 -5.95
CA GLY A 135 -10.62 -13.40 -6.15
C GLY A 135 -9.39 -12.57 -6.51
N ASP A 136 -9.47 -11.26 -6.30
CA ASP A 136 -8.34 -10.34 -6.45
C ASP A 136 -8.63 -9.03 -5.70
N ILE A 137 -7.58 -8.24 -5.43
CA ILE A 137 -7.72 -6.86 -4.97
C ILE A 137 -7.18 -5.92 -6.04
N ARG A 138 -8.01 -4.95 -6.43
CA ARG A 138 -7.69 -3.92 -7.42
C ARG A 138 -7.71 -2.55 -6.78
N LEU A 139 -6.84 -1.66 -7.25
CA LEU A 139 -6.75 -0.29 -6.75
C LEU A 139 -7.27 0.67 -7.82
N CYS A 140 -8.01 1.70 -7.44
CA CYS A 140 -8.36 2.79 -8.35
C CYS A 140 -8.12 4.17 -7.72
N ASN A 141 -8.13 5.21 -8.55
CA ASN A 141 -7.99 6.61 -8.13
C ASN A 141 -6.73 6.88 -7.28
N MET A 142 -5.66 6.11 -7.51
CA MET A 142 -4.39 6.34 -6.83
C MET A 142 -3.73 7.61 -7.35
N ARG A 143 -3.41 8.54 -6.44
CA ARG A 143 -2.65 9.76 -6.75
C ARG A 143 -1.34 9.44 -7.45
N ASP A 144 -0.93 10.31 -8.38
CA ASP A 144 0.21 10.10 -9.27
C ASP A 144 1.52 9.78 -8.55
N ILE A 145 1.78 10.42 -7.41
CA ILE A 145 2.99 10.16 -6.62
C ILE A 145 3.00 8.73 -6.04
N ALA A 146 1.86 8.26 -5.54
CA ALA A 146 1.72 6.92 -4.98
C ALA A 146 1.77 5.85 -6.09
N ARG A 147 1.13 6.13 -7.23
CA ARG A 147 1.22 5.31 -8.44
C ARG A 147 2.67 5.20 -8.93
N THR A 148 3.38 6.32 -8.98
CA THR A 148 4.80 6.36 -9.38
C THR A 148 5.66 5.51 -8.46
N VAL A 149 5.49 5.64 -7.14
CA VAL A 149 6.21 4.82 -6.15
C VAL A 149 5.92 3.32 -6.34
N ILE A 150 4.64 2.94 -6.52
CA ILE A 150 4.25 1.54 -6.77
C ILE A 150 4.87 1.01 -8.06
N THR A 151 4.91 1.83 -9.12
CA THR A 151 5.52 1.46 -10.40
C THR A 151 7.02 1.28 -10.25
N MET A 152 7.71 2.24 -9.62
CA MET A 152 9.16 2.22 -9.36
C MET A 152 9.60 1.00 -8.55
N LEU A 153 8.84 0.66 -7.50
CA LEU A 153 9.12 -0.46 -6.62
C LEU A 153 8.76 -1.82 -7.25
N GLY A 154 8.26 -1.84 -8.48
CA GLY A 154 7.80 -3.06 -9.13
C GLY A 154 6.53 -3.66 -8.54
N LEU A 155 5.86 -2.95 -7.61
CA LEU A 155 4.63 -3.38 -6.94
C LEU A 155 3.42 -3.31 -7.87
N HIS A 156 3.51 -2.57 -8.98
CA HIS A 156 2.53 -2.59 -10.07
C HIS A 156 2.33 -4.00 -10.66
N ARG A 157 3.29 -4.93 -10.48
CA ARG A 157 3.12 -6.34 -10.89
C ARG A 157 2.27 -7.15 -9.91
N LEU A 158 2.06 -6.63 -8.70
CA LEU A 158 1.25 -7.27 -7.67
C LEU A 158 -0.19 -6.78 -7.70
N PHE A 159 -0.43 -5.53 -8.10
CA PHE A 159 -1.76 -4.92 -8.14
C PHE A 159 -2.16 -4.55 -9.55
N GLN A 160 -3.43 -4.78 -9.87
CA GLN A 160 -4.05 -4.09 -10.99
C GLN A 160 -4.50 -2.71 -10.51
N VAL A 161 -3.99 -1.66 -11.13
CA VAL A 161 -4.26 -0.26 -10.78
C VAL A 161 -5.00 0.41 -11.94
N PHE A 162 -6.11 1.07 -11.63
CA PHE A 162 -6.98 1.70 -12.61
C PHE A 162 -7.12 3.19 -12.33
N ASP A 163 -7.47 3.94 -13.37
CA ASP A 163 -7.68 5.39 -13.28
C ASP A 163 -9.02 5.75 -12.64
N SER A 164 -10.00 4.84 -12.68
CA SER A 164 -11.33 5.08 -12.11
C SER A 164 -11.92 3.82 -11.48
N ARG A 165 -12.94 4.03 -10.64
CA ARG A 165 -13.73 2.96 -10.02
C ARG A 165 -14.42 2.09 -11.08
N GLU A 166 -14.98 2.73 -12.11
CA GLU A 166 -15.68 2.06 -13.20
C GLU A 166 -14.75 1.13 -13.97
N ALA A 167 -13.52 1.55 -14.25
CA ALA A 167 -12.51 0.72 -14.93
C ALA A 167 -12.08 -0.48 -14.06
N ALA A 168 -11.93 -0.28 -12.74
CA ALA A 168 -11.60 -1.36 -11.81
C ALA A 168 -12.73 -2.39 -11.65
N LEU A 169 -13.99 -1.94 -11.65
CA LEU A 169 -15.17 -2.80 -11.63
C LEU A 169 -15.32 -3.57 -12.94
N ALA A 170 -15.17 -2.89 -14.07
CA ALA A 170 -15.32 -3.50 -15.40
C ALA A 170 -14.33 -4.63 -15.66
N SER A 171 -13.13 -4.59 -15.06
CA SER A 171 -12.13 -5.64 -15.26
C SER A 171 -12.47 -6.97 -14.56
N TYR A 172 -13.52 -7.03 -13.70
CA TYR A 172 -13.93 -8.28 -13.03
C TYR A 172 -14.90 -9.09 -13.90
N ARG A 173 -15.32 -8.51 -15.03
CA ARG A 173 -16.20 -9.12 -16.02
C ARG A 173 -15.44 -9.98 -17.02
#